data_AF-A0A6N6P8R5-F1
#
_entry.id   AF-A0A6N6P8R5-F1
#
_cell.length_a   1.000
_cell.length_b   1.000
_cell.length_c   1.000
_cell.angle_alpha   90.00
_cell.angle_beta   90.00
_cell.angle_gamma   90.00
#
_symmetry.space_group_name_H-M   'P 1'
#
loop_
_entity.id
_entity.type
_entity.pdbx_description
1 polymer ?
#
loop_
_entity_poly.entity_id
_entity_poly.type
_entity_poly.pdbx_seq_one_letter_code
_entity_poly.pdbx_strand_id
1 'polypeptide(L)'
;MIRLLYRDAAVESIPAGLNGLIMTWDGKDDEGLPVSPGTYRVRGLVHGPITFSVRPSVDPSSKIFSSLSPYYCLEAQAPEEPLTSPLLSDPSLPFYPPITDRNHLTIPAAKDELQEVQPWLRIEARIKNPSVMITAEGLPLAECSLPIGTSPSLSPRSSSDKNARLKPRSVSLHEGPMPGTAQLSLRYAGGTESYFITGVDKIVPLEAGTLVIPPAAFQSPPVGEESWH
;
A
#
# COMPACT_ATOMS: atom_id res chain seq x y z
N MET A 1 9.39 -2.04 17.89
CA MET A 1 10.36 -1.32 17.06
C MET A 1 10.45 -2.03 15.72
N ILE A 2 10.34 -1.32 14.61
CA ILE A 2 10.42 -1.86 13.24
C ILE A 2 11.55 -1.09 12.59
N ARG A 3 12.55 -1.78 12.02
CA ARG A 3 13.60 -1.13 11.24
C ARG A 3 13.48 -1.50 9.78
N LEU A 4 13.65 -0.51 8.90
CA LEU A 4 13.75 -0.74 7.47
C LEU A 4 15.17 -1.17 7.12
N LEU A 5 15.35 -2.44 6.72
CA LEU A 5 16.65 -2.96 6.32
C LEU A 5 17.04 -2.49 4.91
N TYR A 6 16.09 -2.50 3.98
CA TYR A 6 16.26 -2.03 2.61
C TYR A 6 14.96 -1.38 2.11
N ARG A 7 15.12 -0.39 1.24
CA ARG A 7 14.03 0.25 0.48
C ARG A 7 14.37 0.19 -0.99
N ASP A 8 13.44 -0.25 -1.83
CA ASP A 8 13.55 -0.22 -3.30
C ASP A 8 14.84 -0.89 -3.83
N ALA A 9 15.33 -1.93 -3.15
CA ALA A 9 16.48 -2.69 -3.60
C ALA A 9 16.15 -3.43 -4.89
N ALA A 10 16.98 -3.29 -5.92
CA ALA A 10 16.86 -4.12 -7.10
C ALA A 10 17.02 -5.59 -6.69
N VAL A 11 16.18 -6.49 -7.22
CA VAL A 11 16.24 -7.93 -6.88
C VAL A 11 17.64 -8.49 -7.12
N GLU A 12 18.31 -8.03 -8.18
CA GLU A 12 19.67 -8.43 -8.55
C GLU A 12 20.75 -7.97 -7.55
N SER A 13 20.45 -6.96 -6.71
CA SER A 13 21.38 -6.45 -5.70
C SER A 13 21.35 -7.23 -4.40
N ILE A 14 20.38 -8.13 -4.23
CA ILE A 14 20.24 -8.95 -3.03
C ILE A 14 20.86 -10.32 -3.30
N PRO A 15 21.89 -10.76 -2.55
CA PRO A 15 22.49 -12.06 -2.75
C PRO A 15 21.46 -13.18 -2.64
N ALA A 16 21.30 -13.95 -3.70
CA ALA A 16 20.49 -15.17 -3.69
C ALA A 16 21.34 -16.33 -3.17
N GLY A 17 20.90 -16.94 -2.09
CA GLY A 17 21.43 -18.20 -1.57
C GLY A 17 20.54 -19.38 -1.93
N LEU A 18 20.98 -20.57 -1.53
CA LEU A 18 20.27 -21.84 -1.77
C LEU A 18 18.82 -21.84 -1.23
N ASN A 19 18.53 -21.01 -0.23
CA ASN A 19 17.23 -20.92 0.44
C ASN A 19 16.55 -19.53 0.27
N GLY A 20 16.91 -18.78 -0.78
CA GLY A 20 16.32 -17.49 -1.08
C GLY A 20 17.24 -16.29 -0.81
N LEU A 21 16.64 -15.13 -0.58
CA LEU A 21 17.36 -13.87 -0.42
C LEU A 21 18.08 -13.81 0.94
N ILE A 22 19.38 -13.58 0.92
CA ILE A 22 20.19 -13.45 2.13
C ILE A 22 20.42 -11.96 2.43
N MET A 23 20.05 -11.55 3.64
CA MET A 23 20.27 -10.20 4.14
C MET A 23 20.95 -10.25 5.50
N THR A 24 21.91 -9.35 5.72
CA THR A 24 22.58 -9.18 7.01
C THR A 24 22.07 -7.93 7.68
N TRP A 25 21.66 -8.04 8.94
CA TRP A 25 21.32 -6.89 9.77
C TRP A 25 22.50 -6.55 10.69
N ASP A 26 22.83 -5.26 10.77
CA ASP A 26 23.91 -4.70 11.60
C ASP A 26 23.57 -4.61 13.10
N GLY A 27 22.36 -5.03 13.51
CA GLY A 27 21.92 -5.01 14.91
C GLY A 27 21.60 -3.61 15.46
N LYS A 28 21.29 -2.62 14.61
CA LYS A 28 20.89 -1.27 15.04
C LYS A 28 19.40 -0.97 14.79
N ASP A 29 18.85 0.11 15.33
CA ASP A 29 17.51 0.63 15.06
C ASP A 29 17.49 1.71 13.96
N ASP A 30 16.35 2.36 13.75
CA ASP A 30 16.16 3.39 12.71
C ASP A 30 16.95 4.68 13.05
N GLU A 31 17.25 4.90 14.33
CA GLU A 31 18.08 5.98 14.84
C GLU A 31 19.58 5.67 14.76
N GLY A 32 19.95 4.46 14.32
CA GLY A 32 21.33 4.00 14.22
C GLY A 32 21.94 3.57 15.56
N LEU A 33 21.11 3.41 16.60
CA LEU A 33 21.51 2.94 17.92
C LEU A 33 21.47 1.40 17.97
N PRO A 34 22.33 0.75 18.76
CA PRO A 34 22.29 -0.71 18.92
C PRO A 34 20.97 -1.13 19.58
N VAL A 35 20.37 -2.22 19.07
CA VAL A 35 19.16 -2.77 19.67
C VAL A 35 19.48 -3.58 20.93
N SER A 36 18.49 -3.86 21.77
CA SER A 36 18.72 -4.72 22.94
C SER A 36 18.84 -6.19 22.54
N PRO A 37 19.50 -7.05 23.33
CA PRO A 37 19.43 -8.49 23.14
C PRO A 37 17.97 -8.98 23.18
N GLY A 38 17.62 -9.93 22.31
CA GLY A 38 16.24 -10.40 22.22
C GLY A 38 15.93 -11.18 20.94
N THR A 39 14.67 -11.60 20.82
CA THR A 39 14.16 -12.22 19.58
C THR A 39 13.43 -11.18 18.75
N TYR A 40 13.84 -11.06 17.50
CA TYR A 40 13.30 -10.13 16.52
C TYR A 40 12.64 -10.91 15.39
N ARG A 41 11.52 -10.42 14.87
CA ARG A 41 10.87 -11.01 13.70
C ARG A 41 11.25 -10.20 12.46
N VAL A 42 11.67 -10.89 11.40
CA VAL A 42 12.01 -10.26 10.13
C VAL A 42 10.91 -10.54 9.12
N ARG A 43 10.33 -9.48 8.58
CA ARG A 43 9.29 -9.53 7.54
C ARG A 43 9.68 -8.56 6.42
N GLY A 44 9.24 -8.86 5.21
CA GLY A 44 9.47 -8.03 4.04
C GLY A 44 8.32 -8.13 3.05
N LEU A 45 8.41 -7.35 1.99
CA LEU A 45 7.54 -7.44 0.83
C LEU A 45 8.41 -7.45 -0.41
N VAL A 46 8.05 -8.25 -1.40
CA VAL A 46 8.52 -8.12 -2.78
C VAL A 46 7.32 -7.70 -3.60
N HIS A 47 7.47 -6.70 -4.46
CA HIS A 47 6.39 -6.29 -5.33
C HIS A 47 6.88 -5.94 -6.73
N GLY A 48 6.02 -6.17 -7.72
CA GLY A 48 6.19 -5.61 -9.06
C GLY A 48 6.00 -4.09 -9.07
N PRO A 49 6.09 -3.46 -10.26
CA PRO A 49 5.87 -2.02 -10.39
C PRO A 49 4.48 -1.61 -9.87
N ILE A 50 4.45 -0.70 -8.91
CA ILE A 50 3.23 -0.03 -8.44
C ILE A 50 3.14 1.31 -9.13
N THR A 51 2.07 1.54 -9.89
CA THR A 51 1.91 2.79 -10.64
C THR A 51 0.63 3.51 -10.25
N PHE A 52 0.70 4.85 -10.28
CA PHE A 52 -0.43 5.74 -10.02
C PHE A 52 -0.83 6.42 -11.32
N SER A 53 -2.11 6.38 -11.65
CA SER A 53 -2.67 7.14 -12.75
C SER A 53 -3.81 8.01 -12.24
N VAL A 54 -3.81 9.28 -12.66
CA VAL A 54 -4.86 10.23 -12.30
C VAL A 54 -6.10 9.88 -13.10
N ARG A 55 -7.25 9.72 -12.42
CA ARG A 55 -8.53 9.69 -13.11
C ARG A 55 -8.93 11.14 -13.38
N PRO A 56 -9.19 11.53 -14.64
CA PRO A 56 -9.77 12.85 -14.89
C PRO A 56 -11.08 12.95 -14.11
N SER A 57 -11.13 13.87 -13.15
CA SER A 57 -12.35 14.15 -12.41
C SER A 57 -13.32 14.79 -13.39
N VAL A 58 -14.33 14.03 -13.81
CA VAL A 58 -15.44 14.60 -14.57
C VAL A 58 -16.26 15.38 -13.54
N ASP A 59 -16.10 16.70 -13.51
CA ASP A 59 -16.90 17.55 -12.64
C ASP A 59 -18.36 17.45 -13.10
N PRO A 60 -19.26 16.84 -12.31
CA PRO A 60 -20.67 16.70 -12.70
C PRO A 60 -21.38 18.06 -12.82
N SER A 61 -20.80 19.13 -12.26
CA SER A 61 -21.31 20.49 -12.40
C SER A 61 -20.90 21.17 -13.71
N SER A 62 -19.99 20.58 -14.48
CA SER A 62 -19.66 21.07 -15.81
C SER A 62 -20.84 20.81 -16.75
N LYS A 63 -21.65 21.85 -16.97
CA LYS A 63 -22.81 21.88 -17.90
C LYS A 63 -22.46 21.57 -19.37
N ILE A 64 -21.24 21.13 -19.65
CA ILE A 64 -20.72 20.83 -20.98
C ILE A 64 -21.08 19.39 -21.39
N PHE A 65 -21.30 18.49 -20.42
CA PHE A 65 -21.61 17.08 -20.69
C PHE A 65 -23.09 16.74 -20.94
N SER A 66 -24.00 17.71 -20.86
CA SER A 66 -25.43 17.48 -21.15
C SER A 66 -25.76 17.31 -22.64
N SER A 67 -24.77 17.30 -23.55
CA SER A 67 -25.01 17.20 -25.00
C SER A 67 -24.41 15.97 -25.71
N LEU A 68 -23.57 15.17 -25.05
CA LEU A 68 -22.91 14.02 -25.69
C LEU A 68 -22.92 12.78 -24.78
N SER A 69 -24.04 12.05 -24.78
CA SER A 69 -24.09 10.61 -25.10
C SER A 69 -25.39 9.96 -24.59
N PRO A 70 -26.38 9.69 -25.45
CA PRO A 70 -27.57 8.89 -25.12
C PRO A 70 -27.39 7.37 -25.30
N TYR A 71 -26.17 6.86 -25.51
CA TYR A 71 -25.97 5.43 -25.80
C TYR A 71 -25.17 4.75 -24.68
N TYR A 72 -25.89 4.05 -23.80
CA TYR A 72 -25.60 2.74 -23.17
C TYR A 72 -26.48 2.57 -21.92
N CYS A 73 -27.79 2.43 -22.14
CA CYS A 73 -28.65 1.66 -21.22
C CYS A 73 -29.07 0.41 -21.99
N LEU A 74 -28.19 -0.60 -22.04
CA LEU A 74 -28.65 -1.97 -22.25
C LEU A 74 -29.27 -2.40 -20.91
N GLU A 75 -30.56 -2.10 -20.75
CA GLU A 75 -31.42 -2.80 -19.80
C GLU A 75 -31.39 -4.28 -20.17
N ALA A 76 -30.49 -5.04 -19.54
CA ALA A 76 -30.69 -6.46 -19.41
C ALA A 76 -31.89 -6.64 -18.48
N GLN A 77 -33.07 -6.87 -19.06
CA GLN A 77 -34.21 -7.43 -18.35
C GLN A 77 -33.79 -8.81 -17.82
N ALA A 78 -33.35 -8.85 -16.57
CA ALA A 78 -33.19 -10.10 -15.84
C ALA A 78 -34.60 -10.69 -15.61
N PRO A 79 -34.85 -11.96 -15.95
CA PRO A 79 -36.10 -12.62 -15.60
C PRO A 79 -36.22 -12.66 -14.07
N GLU A 80 -37.32 -12.13 -13.54
CA GLU A 80 -37.67 -12.23 -12.12
C GLU A 80 -38.00 -13.69 -11.79
N GLU A 81 -36.99 -14.47 -11.40
CA GLU A 81 -37.23 -15.72 -10.69
C GLU A 81 -37.49 -15.44 -9.21
N PRO A 82 -38.57 -15.99 -8.62
CA PRO A 82 -38.89 -15.80 -7.21
C PRO A 82 -37.85 -16.49 -6.31
N LEU A 83 -36.90 -15.72 -5.79
CA LEU A 83 -35.93 -16.13 -4.77
C LEU A 83 -36.65 -16.46 -3.47
N THR A 84 -37.00 -17.74 -3.30
CA THR A 84 -37.49 -18.30 -2.03
C THR A 84 -36.53 -19.41 -1.58
N SER A 85 -35.28 -19.04 -1.32
CA SER A 85 -34.29 -19.94 -0.74
C SER A 85 -33.88 -19.40 0.64
N PRO A 86 -34.10 -20.14 1.74
CA PRO A 86 -33.59 -19.73 3.03
C PRO A 86 -32.06 -19.69 2.98
N LEU A 87 -31.48 -18.56 3.41
CA LEU A 87 -30.05 -18.34 3.55
C LEU A 87 -29.46 -19.36 4.55
N LEU A 88 -29.15 -20.56 4.06
CA LEU A 88 -28.22 -21.46 4.72
C LEU A 88 -26.85 -20.80 4.64
N SER A 89 -26.42 -20.21 5.76
CA SER A 89 -25.06 -19.73 5.99
C SER A 89 -24.09 -20.88 5.75
N ASP A 90 -23.49 -20.90 4.56
CA ASP A 90 -22.44 -21.84 4.18
C ASP A 90 -21.19 -21.54 5.04
N PRO A 91 -20.78 -22.46 5.93
CA PRO A 91 -19.62 -22.27 6.81
C PRO A 91 -18.28 -22.30 6.05
N SER A 92 -18.27 -22.56 4.73
CA SER A 92 -17.07 -22.55 3.92
C SER A 92 -16.73 -21.18 3.30
N LEU A 93 -17.63 -20.20 3.40
CA LEU A 93 -17.35 -18.86 2.89
C LEU A 93 -16.37 -18.11 3.82
N PRO A 94 -15.31 -17.51 3.26
CA PRO A 94 -14.34 -16.77 4.05
C PRO A 94 -15.03 -15.62 4.79
N PHE A 95 -14.76 -15.52 6.10
CA PHE A 95 -15.28 -14.45 6.94
C PHE A 95 -14.74 -13.11 6.45
N TYR A 96 -15.60 -12.28 5.85
CA TYR A 96 -15.25 -10.91 5.49
C TYR A 96 -15.37 -10.02 6.74
N PRO A 97 -14.28 -9.48 7.28
CA PRO A 97 -14.37 -8.58 8.43
C PRO A 97 -15.17 -7.32 8.06
N PRO A 98 -15.99 -6.78 8.97
CA PRO A 98 -16.75 -5.56 8.72
C PRO A 98 -15.81 -4.37 8.45
N ILE A 99 -15.90 -3.80 7.24
CA ILE A 99 -15.07 -2.69 6.78
C ILE A 99 -15.46 -1.42 7.54
N THR A 100 -14.77 -1.11 8.64
CA THR A 100 -15.04 0.08 9.46
C THR A 100 -14.09 1.24 9.20
N ASP A 101 -12.98 1.01 8.51
CA ASP A 101 -12.01 2.05 8.20
C ASP A 101 -11.82 2.16 6.68
N ARG A 102 -12.14 3.35 6.14
CA ARG A 102 -12.16 3.62 4.69
C ARG A 102 -10.77 3.76 4.10
N ASN A 103 -9.72 3.69 4.93
CA ASN A 103 -8.34 3.94 4.52
C ASN A 103 -7.56 2.64 4.30
N HIS A 104 -8.20 1.48 4.47
CA HIS A 104 -7.60 0.18 4.21
C HIS A 104 -8.40 -0.63 3.20
N LEU A 105 -7.68 -1.49 2.49
CA LEU A 105 -8.19 -2.46 1.53
C LEU A 105 -7.57 -3.82 1.85
N THR A 106 -8.37 -4.88 1.85
CA THR A 106 -7.84 -6.24 2.00
C THR A 106 -7.86 -6.91 0.64
N ILE A 107 -6.71 -7.38 0.15
CA ILE A 107 -6.59 -8.08 -1.13
C ILE A 107 -5.85 -9.41 -0.93
N PRO A 108 -6.03 -10.40 -1.79
CA PRO A 108 -5.13 -11.55 -1.80
C PRO A 108 -3.70 -11.10 -2.19
N ALA A 109 -2.67 -11.69 -1.56
CA ALA A 109 -1.28 -11.56 -1.99
C ALA A 109 -1.09 -12.04 -3.43
N ALA A 110 0.04 -11.77 -4.08
CA ALA A 110 0.35 -12.39 -5.36
C ALA A 110 0.37 -13.92 -5.24
N LYS A 111 -0.03 -14.60 -6.33
CA LYS A 111 0.02 -16.06 -6.37
C LYS A 111 1.49 -16.48 -6.37
N ASP A 112 1.88 -17.23 -5.35
CA ASP A 112 3.20 -17.84 -5.21
C ASP A 112 3.06 -19.35 -5.48
N GLU A 113 3.80 -19.88 -6.44
CA GLU A 113 3.76 -21.30 -6.80
C GLU A 113 4.24 -22.21 -5.65
N LEU A 114 4.98 -21.65 -4.70
CA LEU A 114 5.48 -22.35 -3.52
C LEU A 114 4.49 -22.34 -2.35
N GLN A 115 3.42 -21.54 -2.41
CA GLN A 115 2.43 -21.43 -1.34
C GLN A 115 1.11 -22.11 -1.74
N GLU A 116 0.66 -23.04 -0.91
CA GLU A 116 -0.65 -23.68 -1.08
C GLU A 116 -1.82 -22.72 -0.79
N VAL A 117 -1.59 -21.76 0.11
CA VAL A 117 -2.59 -20.79 0.57
C VAL A 117 -2.10 -19.38 0.30
N GLN A 118 -2.92 -18.61 -0.41
CA GLN A 118 -2.65 -17.20 -0.69
C GLN A 118 -3.05 -16.36 0.52
N PRO A 119 -2.09 -15.72 1.23
CA PRO A 119 -2.43 -14.90 2.38
C PRO A 119 -3.18 -13.64 1.93
N TRP A 120 -4.07 -13.15 2.79
CA TRP A 120 -4.71 -11.84 2.60
C TRP A 120 -3.77 -10.74 3.11
N LEU A 121 -3.61 -9.69 2.32
CA LEU A 121 -2.82 -8.51 2.62
C LEU A 121 -3.73 -7.33 2.95
N ARG A 122 -3.38 -6.62 4.02
CA ARG A 122 -3.95 -5.32 4.36
C ARG A 122 -3.12 -4.21 3.74
N ILE A 123 -3.69 -3.53 2.74
CA ILE A 123 -3.15 -2.31 2.16
C ILE A 123 -3.75 -1.12 2.89
N GLU A 124 -2.94 -0.12 3.24
CA GLU A 124 -3.41 1.13 3.83
C GLU A 124 -2.88 2.33 3.05
N ALA A 125 -3.66 3.41 3.06
CA ALA A 125 -3.22 4.71 2.56
C ALA A 125 -3.14 5.72 3.72
N ARG A 126 -1.99 6.37 3.87
CA ARG A 126 -1.74 7.37 4.92
C ARG A 126 -1.24 8.68 4.32
N ILE A 127 -1.79 9.80 4.78
CA ILE A 127 -1.35 11.13 4.33
C ILE A 127 -0.01 11.47 5.00
N LYS A 128 1.01 11.73 4.18
CA LYS A 128 2.36 12.16 4.60
C LYS A 128 2.70 13.46 3.88
N ASN A 129 2.22 14.60 4.37
CA ASN A 129 2.28 15.88 3.65
C ASN A 129 3.66 16.14 2.99
N PRO A 130 3.73 16.42 1.67
CA PRO A 130 2.64 16.61 0.69
C PRO A 130 2.27 15.36 -0.13
N SER A 131 2.64 14.15 0.30
CA SER A 131 2.40 12.89 -0.40
C SER A 131 1.36 12.02 0.31
N VAL A 132 0.99 10.92 -0.35
CA VAL A 132 0.26 9.80 0.25
C VAL A 132 1.14 8.57 0.20
N MET A 133 1.33 7.94 1.36
CA MET A 133 2.08 6.70 1.50
C MET A 133 1.12 5.52 1.44
N ILE A 134 1.38 4.61 0.52
CA ILE A 134 0.71 3.31 0.46
C ILE A 134 1.58 2.31 1.21
N THR A 135 0.98 1.58 2.14
CA THR A 135 1.63 0.50 2.88
C THR A 135 0.89 -0.81 2.67
N ALA A 136 1.59 -1.95 2.77
CA ALA A 136 0.97 -3.25 2.96
C ALA A 136 1.53 -3.91 4.21
N GLU A 137 0.67 -4.48 5.06
CA GLU A 137 1.09 -5.08 6.33
C GLU A 137 1.91 -4.12 7.22
N GLY A 138 1.67 -2.80 7.08
CA GLY A 138 2.41 -1.74 7.76
C GLY A 138 3.77 -1.39 7.14
N LEU A 139 4.20 -2.08 6.08
CA LEU A 139 5.46 -1.82 5.37
C LEU A 139 5.22 -0.87 4.18
N PRO A 140 6.13 0.09 3.92
CA PRO A 140 5.98 1.04 2.80
C PRO A 140 6.08 0.31 1.45
N LEU A 141 5.10 0.56 0.57
CA LEU A 141 5.06 0.03 -0.79
C LEU A 141 5.39 1.11 -1.82
N ALA A 142 4.70 2.23 -1.75
CA ALA A 142 4.80 3.27 -2.76
C ALA A 142 4.40 4.63 -2.18
N GLU A 143 4.95 5.68 -2.76
CA GLU A 143 4.66 7.06 -2.38
C GLU A 143 4.07 7.80 -3.57
N CYS A 144 2.81 8.21 -3.45
CA CYS A 144 2.14 9.02 -4.45
C CYS A 144 2.40 10.49 -4.14
N SER A 145 3.25 11.13 -4.95
CA SER A 145 3.39 12.58 -4.92
C SER A 145 2.10 13.23 -5.42
N LEU A 146 1.49 14.09 -4.60
CA LEU A 146 0.30 14.80 -5.00
C LEU A 146 0.69 15.92 -5.97
N PRO A 147 0.07 16.02 -7.15
CA PRO A 147 0.36 17.09 -8.09
C PRO A 147 0.02 18.43 -7.43
N ILE A 148 1.04 19.23 -7.16
CA ILE A 148 0.88 20.56 -6.59
C ILE A 148 0.33 21.48 -7.69
N GLY A 149 -1.00 21.63 -7.75
CA GLY A 149 -1.65 22.72 -8.47
C GLY A 149 -1.84 22.57 -9.98
N THR A 150 -1.88 21.35 -10.53
CA THR A 150 -2.17 21.16 -11.96
C THR A 150 -3.65 20.97 -12.29
N SER A 151 -4.53 20.76 -11.31
CA SER A 151 -5.97 20.66 -11.55
C SER A 151 -6.53 22.01 -12.05
N PRO A 152 -6.90 22.14 -13.34
CA PRO A 152 -7.26 23.42 -13.96
C PRO A 152 -8.58 24.00 -13.43
N SER A 153 -9.40 23.19 -12.73
CA SER A 153 -10.66 23.64 -12.14
C SER A 153 -10.51 24.43 -10.83
N LEU A 154 -9.30 24.50 -10.26
CA LEU A 154 -9.03 25.16 -8.98
C LEU A 154 -8.12 26.38 -9.17
N SER A 155 -8.43 27.25 -10.13
CA SER A 155 -7.72 28.53 -10.26
C SER A 155 -7.86 29.33 -8.96
N PRO A 156 -6.75 29.65 -8.25
CA PRO A 156 -6.83 30.33 -6.97
C PRO A 156 -7.30 31.78 -7.17
N ARG A 157 -8.44 32.13 -6.55
CA ARG A 157 -8.99 33.50 -6.57
C ARG A 157 -8.19 34.51 -5.73
N SER A 158 -7.28 34.05 -4.86
CA SER A 158 -6.36 34.92 -4.10
C SER A 158 -5.03 34.22 -3.79
N SER A 159 -3.97 35.01 -3.60
CA SER A 159 -2.60 34.52 -3.32
C SER A 159 -2.41 33.99 -1.90
N SER A 160 -3.23 34.41 -0.93
CA SER A 160 -3.11 34.03 0.48
C SER A 160 -3.66 32.64 0.81
N ASP A 161 -4.52 32.07 -0.04
CA ASP A 161 -5.20 30.77 0.22
C ASP A 161 -4.52 29.57 -0.47
N LYS A 162 -3.38 29.76 -1.13
CA LYS A 162 -2.75 28.73 -1.96
C LYS A 162 -2.30 27.50 -1.15
N ASN A 163 -1.83 27.69 0.08
CA ASN A 163 -1.26 26.59 0.89
C ASN A 163 -2.33 25.76 1.61
N ALA A 164 -3.46 26.34 2.02
CA ALA A 164 -4.49 25.64 2.77
C ALA A 164 -5.29 24.65 1.90
N ARG A 165 -5.32 24.83 0.58
CA ARG A 165 -6.05 23.97 -0.37
C ARG A 165 -5.31 22.71 -0.79
N LEU A 166 -3.99 22.65 -0.59
CA LEU A 166 -3.15 21.57 -1.11
C LEU A 166 -3.08 20.35 -0.20
N LYS A 167 -3.56 20.46 1.05
CA LYS A 167 -3.54 19.35 2.01
C LYS A 167 -4.84 18.53 1.91
N PRO A 168 -4.78 17.23 1.59
CA PRO A 168 -5.95 16.37 1.67
C PRO A 168 -6.45 16.30 3.13
N ARG A 169 -7.76 16.44 3.31
CA ARG A 169 -8.45 16.31 4.60
C ARG A 169 -8.66 14.86 4.99
N SER A 170 -8.92 14.02 4.01
CA SER A 170 -9.05 12.58 4.19
C SER A 170 -8.58 11.84 2.95
N VAL A 171 -8.15 10.62 3.16
CA VAL A 171 -7.84 9.63 2.12
C VAL A 171 -8.85 8.50 2.26
N SER A 172 -9.22 7.84 1.17
CA SER A 172 -9.89 6.53 1.22
C SER A 172 -9.33 5.63 0.13
N LEU A 173 -9.36 4.33 0.39
CA LEU A 173 -8.86 3.30 -0.49
C LEU A 173 -9.98 2.28 -0.72
N HIS A 174 -10.21 1.95 -1.99
CA HIS A 174 -11.24 1.02 -2.41
C HIS A 174 -10.68 0.04 -3.43
N GLU A 175 -11.34 -1.10 -3.61
CA GLU A 175 -11.03 -2.01 -4.71
C GLU A 175 -11.28 -1.30 -6.04
N GLY A 176 -10.37 -1.51 -7.00
CA GLY A 176 -10.49 -0.92 -8.32
C GLY A 176 -11.44 -1.71 -9.23
N PRO A 177 -11.72 -1.21 -10.44
CA PRO A 177 -12.65 -1.84 -11.38
C PRO A 177 -12.10 -3.13 -12.01
N MET A 178 -10.80 -3.40 -11.87
CA MET A 178 -10.14 -4.57 -12.42
C MET A 178 -9.33 -5.29 -11.32
N PRO A 179 -9.16 -6.62 -11.41
CA PRO A 179 -8.23 -7.34 -10.55
C PRO A 179 -6.84 -6.69 -10.56
N GLY A 180 -6.20 -6.62 -9.40
CA GLY A 180 -4.88 -5.99 -9.26
C GLY A 180 -4.88 -4.46 -9.34
N THR A 181 -6.06 -3.83 -9.24
CA THR A 181 -6.19 -2.38 -9.15
C THR A 181 -6.86 -1.94 -7.86
N ALA A 182 -6.48 -0.77 -7.36
CA ALA A 182 -7.12 -0.10 -6.25
C ALA A 182 -7.46 1.35 -6.64
N GLN A 183 -8.56 1.88 -6.10
CA GLN A 183 -8.93 3.28 -6.25
C GLN A 183 -8.59 4.05 -4.98
N LEU A 184 -7.69 5.02 -5.10
CA LEU A 184 -7.34 5.97 -4.06
C LEU A 184 -8.14 7.26 -4.26
N SER A 185 -8.90 7.66 -3.25
CA SER A 185 -9.66 8.92 -3.28
C SER A 185 -9.14 9.89 -2.23
N LEU A 186 -8.84 11.11 -2.65
CA LEU A 186 -8.31 12.17 -1.81
C LEU A 186 -9.31 13.30 -1.72
N ARG A 187 -9.79 13.58 -0.51
CA ARG A 187 -10.78 14.63 -0.27
C ARG A 187 -10.08 15.90 0.17
N TYR A 188 -10.25 16.97 -0.59
CA TYR A 188 -9.75 18.30 -0.28
C TYR A 188 -10.91 19.20 0.16
N ALA A 189 -10.60 20.45 0.52
CA ALA A 189 -11.63 21.46 0.76
C ALA A 189 -12.43 21.80 -0.51
N GLY A 190 -11.80 21.70 -1.68
CA GLY A 190 -12.38 22.10 -2.97
C GLY A 190 -12.95 20.96 -3.83
N GLY A 191 -12.90 19.71 -3.36
CA GLY A 191 -13.38 18.57 -4.15
C GLY A 191 -12.70 17.27 -3.75
N THR A 192 -12.92 16.24 -4.58
CA THR A 192 -12.28 14.93 -4.44
C THR A 192 -11.47 14.65 -5.70
N GLU A 193 -10.23 14.22 -5.54
CA GLU A 193 -9.41 13.67 -6.62
C GLU A 193 -9.37 12.15 -6.47
N SER A 194 -9.28 11.44 -7.60
CA SER A 194 -9.22 9.99 -7.62
C SER A 194 -8.05 9.51 -8.46
N TYR A 195 -7.35 8.50 -7.96
CA TYR A 195 -6.20 7.87 -8.58
C TYR A 195 -6.45 6.38 -8.67
N PHE A 196 -6.04 5.76 -9.78
CA PHE A 196 -5.95 4.32 -9.89
C PHE A 196 -4.54 3.86 -9.59
N ILE A 197 -4.43 2.93 -8.67
CA ILE A 197 -3.21 2.20 -8.33
C ILE A 197 -3.28 0.87 -9.07
N THR A 198 -2.23 0.51 -9.79
CA THR A 198 -2.12 -0.81 -10.45
C THR A 198 -0.93 -1.59 -9.90
N GLY A 199 -1.00 -2.92 -9.99
CA GLY A 199 0.06 -3.84 -9.55
C GLY A 199 -0.07 -4.26 -8.09
N VAL A 200 -1.19 -3.96 -7.41
CA VAL A 200 -1.38 -4.36 -6.00
C VAL A 200 -1.53 -5.89 -5.85
N ASP A 201 -1.95 -6.59 -6.90
CA ASP A 201 -1.95 -8.05 -7.00
C ASP A 201 -0.56 -8.68 -7.15
N LYS A 202 0.49 -7.86 -7.30
CA LYS A 202 1.87 -8.32 -7.48
C LYS A 202 2.69 -8.26 -6.18
N ILE A 203 2.03 -8.11 -5.03
CA ILE A 203 2.69 -8.01 -3.72
C ILE A 203 2.82 -9.40 -3.11
N VAL A 204 4.05 -9.86 -2.90
CA VAL A 204 4.39 -11.12 -2.21
C VAL A 204 4.90 -10.77 -0.81
N PRO A 205 4.22 -11.18 0.27
CA PRO A 205 4.76 -11.06 1.61
C PRO A 205 5.91 -12.05 1.80
N LEU A 206 7.00 -11.58 2.40
CA LEU A 206 8.13 -12.41 2.80
C LEU A 206 8.18 -12.53 4.32
N GLU A 207 8.28 -13.77 4.80
CA GLU A 207 8.60 -14.05 6.20
C GLU A 207 10.00 -14.66 6.27
N ALA A 208 10.98 -13.89 6.73
CA ALA A 208 12.37 -14.34 6.86
C ALA A 208 12.64 -15.02 8.23
N GLY A 209 11.59 -15.24 9.03
CA GLY A 209 11.65 -15.92 10.31
C GLY A 209 12.01 -15.01 11.49
N THR A 210 12.68 -15.61 12.48
CA THR A 210 13.08 -14.95 13.73
C THR A 210 14.59 -14.90 13.86
N LEU A 211 15.13 -13.74 14.19
CA LEU A 211 16.53 -13.55 14.53
C LEU A 211 16.67 -13.44 16.05
N VAL A 212 17.57 -14.22 16.63
CA VAL A 212 17.93 -14.12 18.05
C VAL A 212 19.24 -13.37 18.18
N ILE A 213 19.21 -12.23 18.86
CA ILE A 213 20.42 -11.47 19.17
C ILE A 213 20.87 -11.83 20.59
N PRO A 214 22.00 -12.54 20.75
CA PRO A 214 22.50 -12.88 22.08
C PRO A 214 23.05 -11.64 22.78
N PRO A 215 23.09 -11.62 24.13
CA PRO A 215 23.71 -10.53 24.89
C PRO A 215 25.18 -10.25 24.50
N ALA A 216 25.90 -11.29 24.06
CA ALA A 216 27.30 -11.20 23.64
C ALA A 216 27.51 -10.45 22.31
N ALA A 217 26.47 -10.25 21.49
CA ALA A 217 26.59 -9.57 20.19
C ALA A 217 27.00 -8.09 20.30
N PHE A 218 26.87 -7.50 21.49
CA PHE A 218 27.20 -6.10 21.77
C PHE A 218 28.48 -5.92 22.58
N GLN A 219 29.23 -7.01 22.83
CA GLN A 219 30.55 -6.86 23.42
C GLN A 219 31.43 -6.16 22.38
N SER A 220 31.85 -4.93 22.70
CA SER A 220 32.89 -4.25 21.94
C SER A 220 34.03 -5.24 21.70
N PRO A 221 34.60 -5.31 20.47
CA PRO A 221 35.75 -6.15 20.23
C PRO A 221 36.77 -5.88 21.34
N PRO A 222 37.41 -6.92 21.90
CA PRO A 222 38.33 -6.75 23.01
C PRO A 222 39.31 -5.63 22.65
N VAL A 223 39.33 -4.59 23.48
CA VAL A 223 40.23 -3.45 23.31
C VAL A 223 41.64 -3.96 23.60
N GLY A 224 42.31 -4.47 22.58
CA GLY A 224 43.67 -5.02 22.65
C GLY A 224 43.95 -5.84 21.39
N GLU A 225 45.00 -5.64 20.62
CA GLU A 225 46.27 -4.94 20.84
C GLU A 225 46.58 -4.10 19.59
N GLU A 226 47.13 -2.89 19.77
CA GLU A 226 47.85 -2.19 18.71
C GLU A 226 48.99 -3.09 18.21
N SER A 227 48.79 -3.78 17.09
CA SER A 227 49.87 -4.46 16.39
C SER A 227 50.74 -3.39 15.72
N TRP A 228 51.79 -2.96 16.42
CA TRP A 228 52.88 -2.20 15.84
C TRP A 228 53.54 -3.02 14.73
N HIS A 229 53.39 -2.57 13.47
CA HIS A 229 54.22 -2.96 12.34
C HIS A 229 54.61 -1.73 11.53
#